data_AF-A0A5B8VKE5-F1
#
_entry.id   AF-A0A5B8VKE5-F1
#
_cell.length_a   1.000
_cell.length_b   1.000
_cell.length_c   1.000
_cell.angle_alpha   90.00
_cell.angle_beta   90.00
_cell.angle_gamma   90.00
#
_symmetry.space_group_name_H-M   'P 1'
#
loop_
_entity.id
_entity.type
_entity.pdbx_description
1 polymer ?
#
loop_
_entity_poly.entity_id
_entity_poly.type
_entity_poly.pdbx_seq_one_letter_code
_entity_poly.pdbx_strand_id
1 'polypeptide(L)'
;MKILLALFDSCGVENTPEARKDKNPKTAVAVMSPGLTISRNKDRWKEPEKFVNRIMDIHSDDKRLLAIEVMNEPPLANNRLAMSRYLFKAARRKQRGIPLTIGSLPGMQNWGNFMDLDIDILQFHNNYPTKLAAFNNDLTMAKEITEVLGRPVWITEWQRLRPAGNGWNQHKLPQNELFPDFASLAPHVRKAEIGNYFWSLMVKPAYLTPQRNIGTINGLFYEDGSVYSLADARAIADNPNFMANEKKREK
;
A
#
# COMPACT_ATOMS: atom_id res chain seq x y z
N MET A 1 -4.59 -9.06 16.92
CA MET A 1 -4.25 -8.37 15.67
C MET A 1 -3.55 -9.36 14.75
N LYS A 2 -3.97 -9.49 13.49
CA LYS A 2 -3.27 -10.28 12.47
C LYS A 2 -2.59 -9.33 11.48
N ILE A 3 -1.48 -9.74 10.89
CA ILE A 3 -0.60 -8.87 10.09
C ILE A 3 -0.60 -9.30 8.61
N LEU A 4 -0.70 -8.35 7.69
CA LEU A 4 -0.32 -8.55 6.29
C LEU A 4 1.18 -8.34 6.14
N LEU A 5 1.91 -9.39 5.73
CA LEU A 5 3.36 -9.29 5.54
C LEU A 5 3.67 -9.04 4.06
N ALA A 6 4.07 -7.82 3.72
CA ALA A 6 4.57 -7.47 2.38
C ALA A 6 6.08 -7.79 2.26
N LEU A 7 6.46 -8.54 1.22
CA LEU A 7 7.84 -9.01 1.03
C LEU A 7 8.72 -8.00 0.28
N PHE A 8 8.14 -7.35 -0.73
CA PHE A 8 8.84 -6.54 -1.71
C PHE A 8 8.02 -5.32 -2.07
N ASP A 9 8.71 -4.24 -2.45
CA ASP A 9 8.08 -2.98 -2.83
C ASP A 9 8.67 -2.46 -4.14
N SER A 10 7.81 -2.24 -5.14
CA SER A 10 8.24 -1.70 -6.42
C SER A 10 8.45 -0.19 -6.40
N CYS A 11 8.01 0.52 -5.37
CA CYS A 11 8.02 1.97 -5.40
C CYS A 11 9.33 2.55 -4.82
N GLY A 12 9.65 3.79 -5.24
CA GLY A 12 10.81 4.52 -4.73
C GLY A 12 12.03 4.63 -5.65
N VAL A 13 13.18 4.94 -5.05
CA VAL A 13 14.47 5.10 -5.73
C VAL A 13 15.21 3.78 -5.85
N GLU A 14 16.24 3.73 -6.70
CA GLU A 14 17.06 2.53 -6.91
C GLU A 14 17.68 2.01 -5.61
N ASN A 15 17.85 0.69 -5.53
CA ASN A 15 18.39 0.02 -4.36
C ASN A 15 19.93 0.14 -4.31
N THR A 16 20.43 1.29 -3.90
CA THR A 16 21.87 1.52 -3.68
C THR A 16 22.26 1.31 -2.22
N PRO A 17 23.54 1.04 -1.91
CA PRO A 17 24.04 1.00 -0.53
C PRO A 17 23.74 2.27 0.28
N GLU A 18 23.79 3.43 -0.37
CA GLU A 18 23.53 4.74 0.22
C GLU A 18 22.05 4.88 0.57
N ALA A 19 21.16 4.61 -0.38
CA ALA A 19 19.72 4.70 -0.18
C ALA A 19 19.22 3.77 0.95
N ARG A 20 19.79 2.56 1.07
CA ARG A 20 19.47 1.59 2.14
C ARG A 20 19.88 2.03 3.54
N LYS A 21 20.90 2.89 3.65
CA LYS A 21 21.47 3.30 4.94
C LYS A 21 20.99 4.68 5.38
N ASP A 22 20.30 5.42 4.52
CA ASP A 22 19.79 6.73 4.87
C ASP A 22 18.69 6.62 5.94
N LYS A 23 18.94 7.25 7.09
CA LYS A 23 18.01 7.33 8.23
C LYS A 23 17.56 8.77 8.49
N ASN A 24 18.03 9.74 7.72
CA ASN A 24 17.66 11.13 7.93
C ASN A 24 16.21 11.32 7.47
N PRO A 25 15.28 11.72 8.35
CA PRO A 25 13.86 11.83 8.01
C PRO A 25 13.58 12.85 6.89
N LYS A 26 14.53 13.73 6.57
CA LYS A 26 14.42 14.67 5.45
C LYS A 26 14.78 14.04 4.09
N THR A 27 15.74 13.13 4.05
CA THR A 27 16.29 12.57 2.80
C THR A 27 15.94 11.11 2.58
N ALA A 28 15.68 10.34 3.65
CA ALA A 28 15.31 8.94 3.58
C ALA A 28 13.96 8.77 2.87
N VAL A 29 13.98 8.09 1.72
CA VAL A 29 12.81 7.84 0.85
C VAL A 29 12.60 6.34 0.66
N ALA A 30 11.47 5.98 0.06
CA ALA A 30 11.20 4.68 -0.50
C ALA A 30 12.40 4.12 -1.28
N VAL A 31 12.81 2.88 -1.00
CA VAL A 31 13.82 2.16 -1.78
C VAL A 31 13.18 0.93 -2.37
N MET A 32 13.20 0.83 -3.70
CA MET A 32 12.61 -0.30 -4.39
C MET A 32 13.34 -1.60 -4.05
N SER A 33 12.59 -2.68 -3.93
CA SER A 33 13.09 -4.01 -3.61
C SER A 33 12.26 -5.03 -4.37
N PRO A 34 12.85 -5.86 -5.26
CA PRO A 34 14.24 -5.82 -5.73
C PRO A 34 14.58 -4.58 -6.59
N GLY A 35 15.86 -4.19 -6.57
CA GLY A 35 16.41 -3.12 -7.44
C GLY A 35 16.33 -3.44 -8.94
N LEU A 36 16.47 -2.44 -9.80
CA LEU A 36 16.34 -2.62 -11.26
C LEU A 36 17.40 -3.55 -11.84
N THR A 37 18.59 -3.60 -11.24
CA THR A 37 19.67 -4.51 -11.68
C THR A 37 19.28 -5.98 -11.55
N ILE A 38 18.41 -6.31 -10.59
CA ILE A 38 17.84 -7.65 -10.41
C ILE A 38 16.58 -7.78 -11.27
N SER A 39 15.66 -6.82 -11.21
CA SER A 39 14.37 -6.98 -11.88
C SER A 39 14.52 -7.12 -13.40
N ARG A 40 15.47 -6.38 -14.00
CA ARG A 40 15.73 -6.43 -15.45
C ARG A 40 16.44 -7.71 -15.91
N ASN A 41 17.16 -8.41 -15.02
CA ASN A 41 17.92 -9.62 -15.35
C ASN A 41 17.25 -10.88 -14.79
N LYS A 42 16.63 -11.67 -15.67
CA LYS A 42 15.89 -12.89 -15.31
C LYS A 42 16.76 -13.93 -14.60
N ASP A 43 18.04 -14.04 -14.94
CA ASP A 43 18.95 -15.01 -14.33
C ASP A 43 19.17 -14.73 -12.85
N ARG A 44 18.97 -13.47 -12.44
CA ARG A 44 19.12 -13.01 -11.07
C ARG A 44 17.84 -13.13 -10.23
N TRP A 45 16.70 -13.50 -10.81
CA TRP A 45 15.44 -13.64 -10.05
C TRP A 45 15.49 -14.74 -8.99
N LYS A 46 16.41 -15.69 -9.13
CA LYS A 46 16.71 -16.69 -8.08
C LYS A 46 17.22 -16.05 -6.78
N GLU A 47 17.75 -14.83 -6.83
CA GLU A 47 18.20 -14.10 -5.63
C GLU A 47 17.02 -13.71 -4.73
N PRO A 48 16.01 -12.92 -5.17
CA PRO A 48 14.83 -12.64 -4.36
C PRO A 48 13.98 -13.89 -4.08
N GLU A 49 13.99 -14.91 -4.95
CA GLU A 49 13.30 -16.18 -4.66
C GLU A 49 13.85 -16.87 -3.41
N LYS A 50 15.16 -16.79 -3.13
CA LYS A 50 15.72 -17.34 -1.88
C LYS A 50 15.08 -16.70 -0.65
N PHE A 51 14.81 -15.39 -0.70
CA PHE A 51 14.11 -14.68 0.37
C PHE A 51 12.66 -15.13 0.48
N VAL A 52 11.92 -15.21 -0.63
CA VAL A 52 10.54 -15.74 -0.65
C VAL A 52 10.49 -17.13 -0.04
N ASN A 53 11.37 -18.02 -0.49
CA ASN A 53 11.44 -19.39 -0.01
C ASN A 53 11.70 -19.44 1.49
N ARG A 54 12.62 -18.61 2.00
CA ARG A 54 12.92 -18.53 3.43
C ARG A 54 11.72 -18.05 4.23
N ILE A 55 11.01 -17.02 3.77
CA ILE A 55 9.82 -16.50 4.44
C ILE A 55 8.71 -17.56 4.45
N MET A 56 8.47 -18.24 3.34
CA MET A 56 7.46 -19.31 3.27
C MET A 56 7.82 -20.51 4.13
N ASP A 57 9.09 -20.89 4.24
CA ASP A 57 9.52 -21.98 5.13
C ASP A 57 9.18 -21.68 6.60
N ILE A 58 9.26 -20.41 7.01
CA ILE A 58 8.97 -19.97 8.38
C ILE A 58 7.47 -19.70 8.59
N HIS A 59 6.80 -19.10 7.61
CA HIS A 59 5.50 -18.45 7.80
C HIS A 59 4.34 -19.00 6.94
N SER A 60 4.54 -20.06 6.16
CA SER A 60 3.50 -20.60 5.25
C SER A 60 2.22 -21.10 5.92
N ASP A 61 2.21 -21.25 7.25
CA ASP A 61 1.08 -21.63 8.09
C ASP A 61 1.01 -20.81 9.41
N ASP A 62 1.69 -19.67 9.46
CA ASP A 62 1.74 -18.83 10.65
C ASP A 62 0.40 -18.14 10.93
N LYS A 63 -0.33 -18.63 11.93
CA LYS A 63 -1.66 -18.14 12.33
C LYS A 63 -1.68 -16.70 12.83
N ARG A 64 -0.51 -16.09 13.10
CA ARG A 64 -0.38 -14.67 13.46
C ARG A 64 -0.51 -13.77 12.23
N LEU A 65 -0.24 -14.29 11.04
CA LEU A 65 -0.39 -13.56 9.79
C LEU A 65 -1.83 -13.68 9.27
N LEU A 66 -2.27 -12.62 8.60
CA LEU A 66 -3.53 -12.61 7.85
C LEU A 66 -3.31 -13.14 6.43
N ALA A 67 -2.23 -12.68 5.80
CA ALA A 67 -1.79 -13.09 4.47
C ALA A 67 -0.32 -12.67 4.26
N ILE A 68 0.29 -13.15 3.17
CA ILE A 68 1.59 -12.69 2.68
C ILE A 68 1.39 -12.02 1.31
N GLU A 69 1.80 -10.77 1.20
CA GLU A 69 1.83 -10.02 -0.05
C GLU A 69 3.21 -10.14 -0.69
N VAL A 70 3.25 -10.74 -1.88
CA VAL A 70 4.55 -11.05 -2.52
C VAL A 70 5.20 -9.80 -3.10
N MET A 71 4.43 -8.84 -3.60
CA MET A 71 4.96 -7.62 -4.21
C MET A 71 3.94 -6.49 -4.12
N ASN A 72 4.37 -5.35 -3.58
CA ASN A 72 3.62 -4.11 -3.65
C ASN A 72 3.73 -3.45 -5.04
N GLU A 73 2.59 -2.97 -5.56
CA GLU A 73 2.44 -2.20 -6.81
C GLU A 73 3.34 -2.65 -7.98
N PRO A 74 3.27 -3.91 -8.46
CA PRO A 74 4.14 -4.39 -9.54
C PRO A 74 3.86 -3.65 -10.86
N PRO A 75 4.83 -2.85 -11.36
CA PRO A 75 4.62 -2.08 -12.58
C PRO A 75 4.78 -2.97 -13.82
N LEU A 76 4.18 -2.53 -14.93
CA LEU A 76 4.30 -3.20 -16.23
C LEU A 76 5.71 -3.09 -16.83
N ALA A 77 6.51 -2.13 -16.37
CA ALA A 77 7.84 -1.84 -16.90
C ALA A 77 8.98 -2.66 -16.24
N ASN A 78 10.16 -2.62 -16.85
CA ASN A 78 11.42 -3.12 -16.28
C ASN A 78 11.39 -4.60 -15.84
N ASN A 79 10.63 -5.43 -16.56
CA ASN A 79 10.41 -6.85 -16.27
C ASN A 79 9.79 -7.14 -14.89
N ARG A 80 9.26 -6.13 -14.20
CA ARG A 80 8.77 -6.31 -12.82
C ARG A 80 7.51 -7.13 -12.75
N LEU A 81 6.53 -6.88 -13.63
CA LEU A 81 5.36 -7.74 -13.74
C LEU A 81 5.78 -9.22 -13.84
N ALA A 82 6.70 -9.54 -14.74
CA ALA A 82 7.16 -10.91 -14.95
C ALA A 82 7.93 -11.47 -13.74
N MET A 83 8.77 -10.66 -13.08
CA MET A 83 9.46 -11.04 -11.85
C MET A 83 8.47 -11.29 -10.71
N SER A 84 7.47 -10.43 -10.54
CA SER A 84 6.46 -10.58 -9.49
C SER A 84 5.62 -11.84 -9.70
N ARG A 85 5.26 -12.16 -10.95
CA ARG A 85 4.63 -13.44 -11.30
C ARG A 85 5.53 -14.63 -10.96
N TYR A 86 6.83 -14.53 -11.26
CA TYR A 86 7.81 -15.56 -10.94
C TYR A 86 7.92 -15.80 -9.42
N LEU A 87 8.05 -14.72 -8.64
CA LEU A 87 8.16 -14.78 -7.18
C LEU A 87 6.85 -15.25 -6.54
N PHE A 88 5.70 -14.86 -7.08
CA PHE A 88 4.41 -15.34 -6.60
C PHE A 88 4.26 -16.85 -6.80
N LYS A 89 4.65 -17.37 -7.97
CA LYS A 89 4.69 -18.81 -8.21
C LYS A 89 5.64 -19.53 -7.25
N ALA A 90 6.76 -18.91 -6.88
CA ALA A 90 7.66 -19.46 -5.86
C ALA A 90 7.00 -19.54 -4.48
N ALA A 91 6.31 -18.47 -4.05
CA ALA A 91 5.54 -18.49 -2.82
C ALA A 91 4.44 -19.57 -2.84
N ARG A 92 3.68 -19.64 -3.93
CA ARG A 92 2.58 -20.60 -4.12
C ARG A 92 3.04 -22.04 -4.01
N ARG A 93 4.20 -22.41 -4.58
CA ARG A 93 4.78 -23.77 -4.46
C ARG A 93 5.05 -24.19 -3.02
N LYS A 94 5.23 -23.24 -2.09
CA LYS A 94 5.52 -23.48 -0.68
C LYS A 94 4.36 -23.12 0.25
N GLN A 95 3.22 -22.72 -0.29
CA GLN A 95 2.08 -22.35 0.50
C GLN A 95 1.52 -23.57 1.24
N ARG A 96 1.17 -23.38 2.52
CA ARG A 96 0.43 -24.35 3.31
C ARG A 96 -0.96 -23.81 3.62
N GLY A 97 -1.08 -23.01 4.68
CA GLY A 97 -2.37 -22.47 5.15
C GLY A 97 -2.51 -20.95 5.06
N ILE A 98 -1.43 -20.21 4.80
CA ILE A 98 -1.48 -18.75 4.74
C ILE A 98 -1.98 -18.27 3.36
N PRO A 99 -2.96 -17.35 3.29
CA PRO A 99 -3.35 -16.74 2.03
C PRO A 99 -2.21 -15.93 1.41
N LEU A 100 -2.11 -15.99 0.09
CA LEU A 100 -1.16 -15.22 -0.72
C LEU A 100 -1.90 -14.14 -1.51
N THR A 101 -1.26 -12.99 -1.60
CA THR A 101 -1.77 -11.84 -2.33
C THR A 101 -0.64 -11.10 -3.04
N ILE A 102 -1.02 -10.16 -3.89
CA ILE A 102 -0.12 -9.30 -4.63
C ILE A 102 -0.78 -7.93 -4.75
N GLY A 103 -0.01 -6.88 -4.48
CA GLY A 103 -0.46 -5.51 -4.61
C GLY A 103 -0.84 -5.19 -6.05
N SER A 104 -1.54 -4.08 -6.21
CA SER A 104 -2.06 -3.65 -7.50
C SER A 104 -1.72 -2.20 -7.76
N LEU A 105 -1.59 -1.85 -9.04
CA LEU A 105 -1.47 -0.44 -9.43
C LEU A 105 -2.78 0.31 -9.11
N PRO A 106 -2.76 1.64 -9.00
CA PRO A 106 -3.95 2.42 -8.65
C PRO A 106 -5.16 2.08 -9.54
N GLY A 107 -6.33 1.89 -8.91
CA GLY A 107 -7.58 1.61 -9.63
C GLY A 107 -7.60 0.26 -10.37
N MET A 108 -7.04 -0.80 -9.76
CA MET A 108 -7.12 -2.19 -10.24
C MET A 108 -6.40 -2.47 -11.57
N GLN A 109 -5.57 -1.54 -12.07
CA GLN A 109 -5.05 -1.53 -13.44
C GLN A 109 -4.32 -2.80 -13.89
N ASN A 110 -3.69 -3.54 -12.98
CA ASN A 110 -2.88 -4.70 -13.31
C ASN A 110 -3.50 -6.04 -12.92
N TRP A 111 -4.73 -6.10 -12.42
CA TRP A 111 -5.38 -7.35 -11.97
C TRP A 111 -5.38 -8.45 -13.03
N GLY A 112 -5.75 -8.12 -14.27
CA GLY A 112 -5.79 -9.09 -15.37
C GLY A 112 -4.46 -9.81 -15.61
N ASN A 113 -3.34 -9.23 -15.19
CA ASN A 113 -2.02 -9.83 -15.33
C ASN A 113 -1.69 -10.89 -14.25
N PHE A 114 -2.57 -11.12 -13.29
CA PHE A 114 -2.32 -12.05 -12.19
C PHE A 114 -3.48 -13.00 -11.87
N MET A 115 -4.65 -12.85 -12.51
CA MET A 115 -5.82 -13.69 -12.26
C MET A 115 -5.56 -15.19 -12.50
N ASP A 116 -4.63 -15.55 -13.38
CA ASP A 116 -4.23 -16.93 -13.64
C ASP A 116 -3.35 -17.55 -12.53
N LEU A 117 -2.90 -16.76 -11.55
CA LEU A 117 -2.04 -17.23 -10.46
C LEU A 117 -2.80 -17.77 -9.25
N ASP A 118 -4.12 -17.85 -9.35
CA ASP A 118 -5.00 -18.27 -8.27
C ASP A 118 -4.77 -17.45 -6.98
N ILE A 119 -4.82 -16.12 -7.09
CA ILE A 119 -4.64 -15.23 -5.94
C ILE A 119 -5.75 -15.46 -4.91
N ASP A 120 -5.39 -15.62 -3.63
CA ASP A 120 -6.36 -15.91 -2.57
C ASP A 120 -7.13 -14.65 -2.15
N ILE A 121 -6.48 -13.49 -2.22
CA ILE A 121 -7.04 -12.18 -1.84
C ILE A 121 -6.64 -11.15 -2.88
N LEU A 122 -7.62 -10.51 -3.52
CA LEU A 122 -7.36 -9.43 -4.47
C LEU A 122 -7.15 -8.11 -3.72
N GLN A 123 -6.32 -7.22 -4.27
CA GLN A 123 -5.98 -5.95 -3.62
C GLN A 123 -6.01 -4.80 -4.62
N PHE A 124 -6.36 -3.59 -4.20
CA PHE A 124 -6.18 -2.37 -5.00
C PHE A 124 -5.88 -1.15 -4.14
N HIS A 125 -5.31 -0.12 -4.77
CA HIS A 125 -4.95 1.13 -4.12
C HIS A 125 -5.72 2.30 -4.72
N ASN A 126 -6.08 3.26 -3.87
CA ASN A 126 -6.56 4.57 -4.30
C ASN A 126 -6.26 5.63 -3.21
N ASN A 127 -5.01 6.09 -3.18
CA ASN A 127 -4.51 7.02 -2.16
C ASN A 127 -5.11 8.44 -2.25
N TYR A 128 -5.28 8.95 -3.47
CA TYR A 128 -5.69 10.33 -3.75
C TYR A 128 -6.78 10.41 -4.84
N PRO A 129 -7.97 9.82 -4.63
CA PRO A 129 -9.07 9.99 -5.54
C PRO A 129 -9.42 11.48 -5.68
N THR A 130 -9.66 11.93 -6.91
CA THR A 130 -10.02 13.33 -7.19
C THR A 130 -11.53 13.57 -7.13
N LYS A 131 -12.33 12.49 -7.21
CA LYS A 131 -13.79 12.54 -7.18
C LYS A 131 -14.32 11.44 -6.27
N LEU A 132 -15.16 11.83 -5.31
CA LEU A 132 -15.77 10.89 -4.37
C LEU A 132 -16.68 9.86 -5.08
N ALA A 133 -17.41 10.29 -6.11
CA ALA A 133 -18.25 9.39 -6.90
C ALA A 133 -17.44 8.27 -7.56
N ALA A 134 -16.28 8.59 -8.15
CA ALA A 134 -15.41 7.59 -8.75
C ALA A 134 -14.84 6.63 -7.70
N PHE A 135 -14.41 7.15 -6.55
CA PHE A 135 -13.94 6.31 -5.45
C PHE A 135 -15.02 5.35 -4.93
N ASN A 136 -16.27 5.82 -4.79
CA ASN A 136 -17.38 4.95 -4.40
C ASN A 136 -17.66 3.88 -5.45
N ASN A 137 -17.51 4.19 -6.75
CA ASN A 137 -17.64 3.19 -7.80
C ASN A 137 -16.56 2.10 -7.70
N ASP A 138 -15.30 2.48 -7.41
CA ASP A 138 -14.22 1.51 -7.19
C ASP A 138 -14.54 0.57 -6.01
N LEU A 139 -15.08 1.12 -4.91
CA LEU A 139 -15.49 0.35 -3.73
C LEU A 139 -16.65 -0.60 -4.02
N THR A 140 -17.68 -0.13 -4.73
CA THR A 140 -18.81 -0.97 -5.15
C THR A 140 -18.34 -2.09 -6.06
N MET A 141 -17.51 -1.79 -7.05
CA MET A 141 -16.95 -2.80 -7.95
C MET A 141 -16.12 -3.84 -7.18
N ALA A 142 -15.32 -3.42 -6.20
CA ALA A 142 -14.57 -4.34 -5.34
C ALA A 142 -15.49 -5.30 -4.56
N LYS A 143 -16.62 -4.80 -4.06
CA LYS A 143 -17.62 -5.62 -3.37
C LYS A 143 -18.29 -6.63 -4.31
N GLU A 144 -18.74 -6.18 -5.48
CA GLU A 144 -19.35 -7.05 -6.50
C GLU A 144 -18.38 -8.15 -6.94
N ILE A 145 -17.10 -7.82 -7.14
CA ILE A 145 -16.07 -8.80 -7.51
C ILE A 145 -15.83 -9.81 -6.38
N THR A 146 -15.92 -9.37 -5.12
CA THR A 146 -15.86 -10.29 -3.97
C THR A 146 -16.98 -11.33 -4.04
N GLU A 147 -18.19 -10.90 -4.37
CA GLU A 147 -19.39 -11.76 -4.46
C GLU A 147 -19.32 -12.71 -5.66
N VAL A 148 -18.90 -12.20 -6.83
CA VAL A 148 -18.82 -12.99 -8.07
C VAL A 148 -17.72 -14.04 -8.00
N LEU A 149 -16.53 -13.68 -7.48
CA LEU A 149 -15.40 -14.59 -7.45
C LEU A 149 -15.36 -15.49 -6.21
N GLY A 150 -16.15 -15.17 -5.18
CA GLY A 150 -16.07 -15.83 -3.88
C GLY A 150 -14.72 -15.62 -3.17
N ARG A 151 -14.01 -14.54 -3.50
CA ARG A 151 -12.67 -14.20 -2.98
C ARG A 151 -12.67 -12.82 -2.37
N PRO A 152 -12.05 -12.61 -1.20
CA PRO A 152 -11.99 -11.27 -0.61
C PRO A 152 -11.19 -10.31 -1.50
N VAL A 153 -11.71 -9.09 -1.64
CA VAL A 153 -11.00 -7.94 -2.21
C VAL A 153 -10.67 -6.95 -1.08
N TRP A 154 -9.46 -6.39 -1.06
CA TRP A 154 -9.06 -5.36 -0.12
C TRP A 154 -8.63 -4.05 -0.81
N ILE A 155 -8.90 -2.92 -0.17
CA ILE A 155 -8.24 -1.64 -0.48
C ILE A 155 -7.06 -1.42 0.47
N THR A 156 -5.86 -1.77 0.04
CA THR A 156 -4.66 -1.84 0.90
C THR A 156 -3.89 -0.53 1.04
N GLU A 157 -4.24 0.47 0.24
CA GLU A 157 -3.77 1.84 0.43
C GLU A 157 -4.85 2.86 0.03
N TRP A 158 -5.26 3.69 0.99
CA TRP A 158 -6.12 4.85 0.79
C TRP A 158 -5.76 5.95 1.80
N GLN A 159 -5.92 7.22 1.43
CA GLN A 159 -5.57 8.33 2.32
C GLN A 159 -6.64 9.40 2.44
N ARG A 160 -6.95 10.09 1.35
CA ARG A 160 -7.84 11.26 1.36
C ARG A 160 -8.44 11.54 0.00
N LEU A 161 -9.59 12.18 -0.02
CA LEU A 161 -10.09 12.85 -1.20
C LEU A 161 -9.19 14.06 -1.50
N ARG A 162 -8.71 14.16 -2.74
CA ARG A 162 -7.79 15.21 -3.19
C ARG A 162 -8.24 15.81 -4.52
N PRO A 163 -9.24 16.72 -4.52
CA PRO A 163 -9.86 17.23 -5.74
C PRO A 163 -8.90 17.91 -6.71
N ALA A 164 -7.85 18.58 -6.22
CA ALA A 164 -6.91 19.30 -7.09
C ALA A 164 -5.97 18.37 -7.88
N GLY A 165 -5.97 17.07 -7.57
CA GLY A 165 -5.20 16.07 -8.31
C GLY A 165 -4.37 15.19 -7.38
N ASN A 166 -3.85 14.11 -7.93
CA ASN A 166 -3.08 13.14 -7.16
C ASN A 166 -1.66 13.61 -6.82
N GLY A 167 -1.20 14.77 -7.31
CA GLY A 167 0.14 15.30 -7.07
C GLY A 167 1.24 14.71 -7.96
N TRP A 168 0.95 13.69 -8.77
CA TRP A 168 1.91 13.16 -9.74
C TRP A 168 2.02 14.12 -10.92
N ASN A 169 3.25 14.52 -11.27
CA ASN A 169 3.53 15.49 -12.35
C ASN A 169 2.89 16.89 -12.15
N GLN A 170 2.46 17.22 -10.93
CA GLN A 170 1.96 18.55 -10.58
C GLN A 170 3.00 19.29 -9.75
N HIS A 171 3.20 20.59 -10.02
CA HIS A 171 4.21 21.38 -9.31
C HIS A 171 3.69 22.02 -8.02
N LYS A 172 2.36 22.13 -7.84
CA LYS A 172 1.76 22.73 -6.63
C LYS A 172 0.32 22.27 -6.45
N LEU A 173 -0.01 21.85 -5.23
CA LEU A 173 -1.36 21.56 -4.76
C LEU A 173 -1.82 22.61 -3.74
N PRO A 174 -3.13 22.78 -3.51
CA PRO A 174 -3.64 23.57 -2.40
C PRO A 174 -3.05 23.08 -1.06
N GLN A 175 -2.71 24.03 -0.18
CA GLN A 175 -2.01 23.71 1.07
C GLN A 175 -2.81 22.75 1.96
N ASN A 176 -4.14 22.90 2.00
CA ASN A 176 -5.05 22.04 2.75
C ASN A 176 -5.15 20.61 2.17
N GLU A 177 -4.67 20.37 0.95
CA GLU A 177 -4.65 19.07 0.29
C GLU A 177 -3.33 18.30 0.49
N LEU A 178 -2.32 18.95 1.10
CA LEU A 178 -1.01 18.35 1.39
C LEU A 178 -0.98 17.55 2.69
N PHE A 179 -2.04 17.60 3.49
CA PHE A 179 -2.09 16.98 4.81
C PHE A 179 -3.11 15.82 4.88
N PRO A 180 -3.00 14.95 5.90
CA PRO A 180 -3.98 13.92 6.19
C PRO A 180 -5.40 14.47 6.28
N ASP A 181 -6.35 13.69 5.75
CA ASP A 181 -7.78 13.98 5.74
C ASP A 181 -8.52 12.65 5.54
N PHE A 182 -8.27 11.69 6.43
CA PHE A 182 -8.86 10.35 6.37
C PHE A 182 -10.38 10.38 6.55
N ALA A 183 -10.89 11.35 7.32
CA ALA A 183 -12.31 11.56 7.51
C ALA A 183 -13.07 11.78 6.18
N SER A 184 -12.39 12.28 5.14
CA SER A 184 -12.99 12.43 3.81
C SER A 184 -13.35 11.11 3.10
N LEU A 185 -12.72 9.98 3.46
CA LEU A 185 -12.94 8.68 2.81
C LEU A 185 -13.35 7.56 3.77
N ALA A 186 -13.00 7.63 5.05
CA ALA A 186 -13.22 6.54 6.00
C ALA A 186 -14.67 6.05 6.10
N PRO A 187 -15.72 6.92 6.12
CA PRO A 187 -17.11 6.46 6.13
C PRO A 187 -17.48 5.64 4.89
N HIS A 188 -16.90 5.98 3.74
CA HIS A 188 -17.14 5.30 2.46
C HIS A 188 -16.48 3.93 2.43
N VAL A 189 -15.21 3.86 2.86
CA VAL A 189 -14.47 2.60 2.97
C VAL A 189 -15.17 1.64 3.94
N ARG A 190 -15.66 2.13 5.09
CA ARG A 190 -16.41 1.32 6.05
C ARG A 190 -17.70 0.78 5.45
N LYS A 191 -18.47 1.65 4.80
CA LYS A 191 -19.75 1.27 4.15
C LYS A 191 -19.57 0.21 3.06
N ALA A 192 -18.40 0.15 2.43
CA ALA A 192 -18.12 -0.84 1.39
C ALA A 192 -17.97 -2.27 1.92
N GLU A 193 -17.73 -2.44 3.23
CA GLU A 193 -17.58 -3.76 3.88
C GLU A 193 -16.54 -4.67 3.20
N ILE A 194 -15.46 -4.07 2.70
CA ILE A 194 -14.27 -4.76 2.20
C ILE A 194 -13.12 -4.60 3.19
N GLY A 195 -12.16 -5.53 3.18
CA GLY A 195 -10.95 -5.36 3.98
C GLY A 195 -10.17 -4.14 3.52
N ASN A 196 -9.55 -3.41 4.45
CA ASN A 196 -8.89 -2.17 4.11
C ASN A 196 -7.72 -1.83 5.03
N TYR A 197 -6.77 -1.06 4.50
CA TYR A 197 -5.63 -0.50 5.22
C TYR A 197 -5.46 0.96 4.77
N PHE A 198 -5.47 1.89 5.72
CA PHE A 198 -5.21 3.29 5.41
C PHE A 198 -3.70 3.54 5.34
N TRP A 199 -3.29 4.47 4.47
CA TRP A 199 -1.90 4.88 4.33
C TRP A 199 -1.68 6.31 4.86
N SER A 200 -0.83 6.56 5.84
CA SER A 200 0.00 5.65 6.63
C SER A 200 -0.27 5.83 8.12
N LEU A 201 0.31 4.96 8.95
CA LEU A 201 0.16 5.06 10.41
C LEU A 201 0.83 6.30 10.99
N MET A 202 2.14 6.46 10.75
CA MET A 202 2.97 7.48 11.41
C MET A 202 3.02 8.79 10.60
N VAL A 203 2.95 9.93 11.29
CA VAL A 203 3.10 11.27 10.71
C VAL A 203 4.52 11.48 10.20
N LYS A 204 4.68 11.69 8.89
CA LYS A 204 5.97 11.95 8.24
C LYS A 204 5.79 12.60 6.86
N PRO A 205 6.84 13.26 6.32
CA PRO A 205 6.87 13.58 4.90
C PRO A 205 6.59 12.35 4.04
N ALA A 206 5.86 12.54 2.94
CA ALA A 206 5.48 11.44 2.07
C ALA A 206 6.69 10.56 1.70
N TYR A 207 6.44 9.25 1.64
CA TYR A 207 7.52 8.28 1.47
C TYR A 207 8.07 8.26 0.04
N LEU A 208 7.25 8.64 -0.96
CA LEU A 208 7.64 8.76 -2.36
C LEU A 208 8.10 10.18 -2.70
N THR A 209 9.21 10.28 -3.44
CA THR A 209 9.87 11.54 -3.78
C THR A 209 8.94 12.57 -4.44
N PRO A 210 8.10 12.23 -5.43
CA PRO A 210 7.25 13.25 -6.07
C PRO A 210 6.22 13.85 -5.11
N GLN A 211 5.59 13.04 -4.25
CA GLN A 211 4.67 13.52 -3.21
C GLN A 211 5.40 14.34 -2.15
N ARG A 212 6.62 13.94 -1.78
CA ARG A 212 7.44 14.68 -0.82
C ARG A 212 7.80 16.06 -1.35
N ASN A 213 8.20 16.15 -2.62
CA ASN A 213 8.66 17.39 -3.24
C ASN A 213 7.57 18.48 -3.28
N ILE A 214 6.30 18.09 -3.37
CA ILE A 214 5.17 19.03 -3.30
C ILE A 214 4.72 19.32 -1.86
N GLY A 215 5.37 18.73 -0.86
CA GLY A 215 5.11 18.98 0.56
C GLY A 215 4.05 18.08 1.19
N THR A 216 3.67 16.96 0.56
CA THR A 216 2.69 16.04 1.14
C THR A 216 3.22 15.43 2.45
N ILE A 217 2.37 15.45 3.47
CA ILE A 217 2.53 14.75 4.75
C ILE A 217 1.56 13.58 4.79
N ASN A 218 2.06 12.40 5.11
CA ASN A 218 1.26 11.21 5.37
C ASN A 218 1.23 10.94 6.88
N GLY A 219 0.29 10.11 7.34
CA GLY A 219 0.27 9.66 8.72
C GLY A 219 -0.91 10.15 9.53
N LEU A 220 -1.13 9.52 10.68
CA LEU A 220 -2.13 9.96 11.65
C LEU A 220 -1.55 10.07 13.06
N PHE A 221 -0.67 9.16 13.46
CA PHE A 221 -0.12 9.09 14.80
C PHE A 221 1.31 9.63 14.86
N TYR A 222 1.62 10.35 15.93
CA TYR A 222 2.99 10.64 16.34
C TYR A 222 3.51 9.56 17.29
N GLU A 223 4.83 9.50 17.48
CA GLU A 223 5.49 8.49 18.32
C GLU A 223 5.05 8.55 19.80
N ASP A 224 4.62 9.72 20.27
CA ASP A 224 4.14 9.93 21.64
C ASP A 224 2.65 9.57 21.84
N GLY A 225 2.00 9.01 20.81
CA GLY A 225 0.58 8.63 20.84
C GLY A 225 -0.40 9.78 20.58
N SER A 226 0.09 11.01 20.38
CA SER A 226 -0.75 12.11 19.87
C SER A 226 -1.14 11.86 18.40
N VAL A 227 -2.19 12.55 17.95
CA VAL A 227 -2.72 12.43 16.58
C VAL A 227 -2.60 13.74 15.82
N TYR A 228 -2.46 13.66 14.50
CA TYR A 228 -2.49 14.82 13.61
C TYR A 228 -3.88 15.48 13.58
N SER A 229 -4.93 14.65 13.57
CA SER A 229 -6.33 15.05 13.48
C SER A 229 -7.19 14.09 14.31
N LEU A 230 -7.91 14.63 15.31
CA LEU A 230 -8.90 13.89 16.08
C LEU A 230 -10.07 13.45 15.21
N ALA A 231 -10.46 14.28 14.23
CA ALA A 231 -11.51 13.91 13.28
C ALA A 231 -11.11 12.66 12.50
N ASP A 232 -9.87 12.59 12.00
CA ASP A 232 -9.35 11.42 11.29
C ASP A 232 -9.24 10.21 12.23
N ALA A 233 -8.73 10.38 13.45
CA ALA A 233 -8.61 9.29 14.41
C ALA A 233 -9.96 8.68 14.79
N ARG A 234 -10.96 9.53 15.02
CA ARG A 234 -12.35 9.08 15.26
C ARG A 234 -12.94 8.40 14.04
N ALA A 235 -12.69 8.95 12.86
CA ALA A 235 -13.19 8.40 11.60
C ALA A 235 -12.55 7.03 11.28
N ILE A 236 -11.25 6.84 11.53
CA ILE A 236 -10.56 5.55 11.37
C ILE A 236 -11.04 4.54 12.43
N ALA A 237 -11.07 4.95 13.70
CA ALA A 237 -11.43 4.06 14.81
C ALA A 237 -12.92 3.70 14.88
N ASP A 238 -13.77 4.36 14.07
CA ASP A 238 -15.23 4.31 14.18
C ASP A 238 -15.73 4.64 15.59
N ASN A 239 -15.04 5.56 16.27
CA ASN A 239 -15.29 5.89 17.65
C ASN A 239 -15.35 7.41 17.80
N PRO A 240 -16.55 8.03 17.84
CA PRO A 240 -16.68 9.48 17.99
C PRO A 240 -16.14 9.99 19.34
N ASN A 241 -16.03 9.10 20.33
CA ASN A 241 -15.52 9.40 21.67
C ASN A 241 -14.03 9.11 21.79
N PHE A 242 -13.31 8.79 20.71
CA PHE A 242 -11.86 8.66 20.76
C PHE A 242 -11.23 9.98 21.20
N MET A 243 -10.33 9.89 22.18
CA MET A 243 -9.62 11.01 22.78
C MET A 243 -8.11 10.76 22.67
N ALA A 244 -7.40 11.77 22.21
CA ALA A 244 -5.95 11.85 22.17
C ALA A 244 -5.55 13.33 22.12
N ASN A 245 -4.29 13.63 22.37
CA ASN A 245 -3.76 14.97 22.12
C ASN A 245 -3.72 15.21 20.60
N GLU A 246 -4.29 16.32 20.12
CA GLU A 246 -4.18 16.73 18.71
C GLU A 246 -2.97 17.64 18.52
N LYS A 247 -2.13 17.34 17.53
CA LYS A 247 -0.98 18.18 17.12
C LYS A 247 -1.01 18.38 15.63
N LYS A 248 -1.51 19.54 15.20
CA LYS A 248 -1.34 19.97 13.82
C LYS A 248 0.08 20.45 13.62
N ARG A 249 0.67 20.11 12.49
CA ARG A 249 1.96 20.68 12.09
C ARG A 249 1.69 22.11 11.64
N GLU A 250 1.87 23.06 12.55
CA GLU A 250 2.02 24.46 12.17
C GLU A 250 3.31 24.61 11.37
N LYS A 251 3.26 25.46 10.33
CA LYS A 251 4.34 25.62 9.36
C LYS A 251 5.64 26.09 10.00
#